data_AF-A0A8J4VVS7-F1
#
_entry.id   AF-A0A8J4VVS7-F1
#
_cell.length_a   1.000
_cell.length_b   1.000
_cell.length_c   1.000
_cell.angle_alpha   90.00
_cell.angle_beta   90.00
_cell.angle_gamma   90.00
#
_symmetry.space_group_name_H-M   'P 1'
#
loop_
_entity.id
_entity.type
_entity.pdbx_description
1 polymer ?
#
loop_
_entity_poly.entity_id
_entity_poly.type
_entity_poly.pdbx_seq_one_letter_code
_entity_poly.pdbx_strand_id
1 'polypeptide(L)' 'MRSDVPLSYYTGLLGMPGKTAYACFHEVCYPKEGEYVFVSAASGAVGQLVGEFAKFLCCYVVGSAGSKEKWCSCKEE' A
#
# COMPACT_ATOMS: atom_id res chain seq x y z
N MET A 1 -18.86 -16.19 16.34
CA MET A 1 -17.47 -15.69 16.23
C MET A 1 -17.58 -14.19 16.05
N ARG A 2 -17.28 -13.40 17.09
CA ARG A 2 -17.30 -11.93 16.98
C ARG A 2 -16.05 -11.54 16.19
N SER A 3 -16.24 -11.12 14.94
CA SER A 3 -15.17 -10.43 14.23
C SER A 3 -15.23 -8.98 14.70
N ASP A 4 -14.38 -8.62 15.67
CA ASP A 4 -14.15 -7.25 16.16
C ASP A 4 -13.48 -6.36 15.07
N VAL A 5 -13.80 -6.58 13.79
CA VAL A 5 -13.23 -5.88 12.65
C VAL A 5 -14.37 -5.39 11.74
N PRO A 6 -14.42 -4.10 11.39
CA PRO A 6 -15.47 -3.55 10.53
C PRO A 6 -15.56 -4.30 9.20
N LEU A 7 -16.79 -4.56 8.72
CA LEU A 7 -17.01 -5.28 7.46
C LEU A 7 -16.33 -4.62 6.26
N SER A 8 -16.15 -3.29 6.29
CA SER A 8 -15.43 -2.52 5.27
C SER A 8 -13.96 -2.92 5.09
N TYR A 9 -13.34 -3.52 6.11
CA TYR A 9 -11.93 -3.95 6.01
C TYR A 9 -11.78 -5.16 5.08
N TYR A 10 -12.81 -6.01 4.98
CA TYR A 10 -12.83 -7.13 4.05
C TYR A 10 -12.91 -6.70 2.58
N THR A 11 -13.34 -5.47 2.29
CA THR A 11 -13.29 -4.91 0.94
C THR A 11 -11.95 -4.24 0.59
N GLY A 12 -11.17 -3.85 1.59
CA GLY A 12 -9.88 -3.18 1.42
C GLY A 12 -8.70 -4.05 1.85
N LEU A 13 -8.14 -3.77 3.04
CA LEU A 13 -6.94 -4.40 3.59
C LEU A 13 -7.03 -5.93 3.71
N LEU A 14 -8.16 -6.46 4.17
CA LEU A 14 -8.37 -7.91 4.29
C LEU A 14 -8.97 -8.52 3.01
N GLY A 15 -9.27 -7.68 2.02
CA GLY A 15 -9.83 -8.05 0.73
C GLY A 15 -8.80 -8.36 -0.35
N MET A 16 -9.25 -8.36 -1.60
CA MET A 16 -8.39 -8.55 -2.77
C MET A 16 -7.25 -7.51 -2.85
N PRO A 17 -7.47 -6.20 -2.57
CA PRO A 17 -6.41 -5.20 -2.65
C PRO A 17 -5.26 -5.46 -1.66
N GLY A 18 -5.56 -5.74 -0.40
CA GLY A 18 -4.51 -5.97 0.59
C GLY A 18 -3.80 -7.30 0.46
N LYS A 19 -4.50 -8.36 0.06
CA LYS A 19 -3.84 -9.64 -0.30
C LYS A 19 -2.88 -9.47 -1.48
N THR A 20 -3.29 -8.71 -2.49
CA THR A 20 -2.45 -8.43 -3.67
C THR A 20 -1.25 -7.56 -3.30
N ALA A 21 -1.45 -6.52 -2.49
CA ALA A 21 -0.37 -5.67 -1.98
C ALA A 21 0.65 -6.49 -1.18
N TYR A 22 0.18 -7.37 -0.29
CA TYR A 22 1.03 -8.22 0.53
C TYR A 22 1.84 -9.20 -0.33
N ALA A 23 1.19 -9.95 -1.22
CA ALA A 23 1.89 -10.90 -2.10
C ALA A 23 2.91 -10.19 -3.00
N CYS A 24 2.55 -9.05 -3.58
CA CYS A 24 3.47 -8.28 -4.41
C CYS A 24 4.70 -7.80 -3.61
N PHE A 25 4.48 -7.21 -2.43
CA PHE A 25 5.55 -6.62 -1.64
C PHE A 25 6.42 -7.69 -0.97
N HIS A 26 5.81 -8.68 -0.30
CA HIS A 26 6.52 -9.68 0.50
C HIS A 26 6.90 -10.95 -0.26
N GLU A 27 6.15 -11.37 -1.29
CA GLU A 27 6.41 -12.64 -2.00
C GLU A 27 7.06 -12.47 -3.37
N VAL A 28 6.96 -11.29 -3.99
CA VAL A 28 7.54 -11.03 -5.31
C VAL A 28 8.72 -10.09 -5.22
N CYS A 29 8.55 -8.96 -4.53
CA CYS A 29 9.56 -7.90 -4.50
C CYS A 29 10.68 -8.17 -3.48
N TYR A 30 10.36 -8.77 -2.32
CA TYR A 30 11.30 -9.02 -1.21
C TYR A 30 12.27 -7.85 -0.93
N PRO A 31 11.75 -6.63 -0.71
CA PRO A 31 12.60 -5.47 -0.47
C PRO A 31 13.33 -5.62 0.86
N LYS A 32 14.45 -4.92 0.99
CA LYS A 32 15.22 -4.82 2.24
C LYS A 32 15.08 -3.44 2.84
N GLU A 33 15.36 -3.37 4.14
CA GLU A 33 15.41 -2.12 4.87
C GLU A 33 16.37 -1.12 4.20
N GLY A 34 15.92 0.12 4.04
CA GLY A 34 16.71 1.19 3.41
C GLY A 34 16.77 1.17 1.88
N GLU A 35 16.14 0.21 1.21
CA GLU A 35 16.07 0.19 -0.26
C GLU A 35 15.05 1.19 -0.81
N TYR A 36 15.13 1.45 -2.12
CA TYR A 36 14.25 2.36 -2.83
C TYR A 36 13.08 1.59 -3.47
N VAL A 37 11.86 1.96 -3.12
CA VAL A 37 10.62 1.36 -3.63
C VAL A 37 9.85 2.39 -4.46
N PHE A 38 9.58 2.05 -5.71
CA PHE A 38 8.73 2.88 -6.59
C PHE A 38 7.32 2.29 -6.70
N VAL A 39 6.31 3.10 -6.43
CA VAL A 39 4.89 2.71 -6.50
C VAL A 39 4.20 3.48 -7.63
N SER A 40 3.90 2.79 -8.72
CA SER A 40 3.07 3.35 -9.79
C SER A 40 1.62 3.51 -9.34
N ALA A 41 0.99 4.64 -9.65
CA ALA A 41 -0.40 4.92 -9.28
C ALA A 41 -0.66 4.73 -7.77
N ALA A 42 0.20 5.35 -6.95
CA ALA A 42 0.21 5.26 -5.49
C ALA A 42 -1.13 5.65 -4.84
N SER A 43 -1.97 6.43 -5.51
CA SER A 43 -3.32 6.80 -5.03
C SER A 43 -4.37 5.70 -5.20
N GLY A 44 -4.01 4.53 -5.73
CA GLY A 44 -4.92 3.41 -5.91
C GLY A 44 -5.02 2.53 -4.66
N ALA A 45 -6.09 1.74 -4.55
CA ALA A 45 -6.35 0.89 -3.38
C ALA A 45 -5.21 -0.08 -3.03
N VAL A 46 -4.49 -0.61 -4.03
CA VAL A 46 -3.31 -1.46 -3.81
C VAL A 46 -2.06 -0.61 -3.55
N GLY A 47 -1.89 0.49 -4.28
CA GLY A 47 -0.71 1.36 -4.20
C GLY A 47 -0.56 2.02 -2.83
N GLN A 48 -1.66 2.45 -2.21
CA GLN A 48 -1.65 3.00 -0.86
C GLN A 48 -1.13 1.98 0.16
N LEU A 49 -1.63 0.73 0.09
CA LEU A 49 -1.21 -0.34 0.99
C LEU A 49 0.26 -0.73 0.81
N VAL A 50 0.75 -0.78 -0.44
CA VAL A 50 2.16 -1.05 -0.71
C VAL A 50 3.05 0.09 -0.20
N GLY A 51 2.62 1.34 -0.35
CA GLY A 51 3.32 2.50 0.20
C GLY A 51 3.48 2.41 1.71
N GLU A 52 2.41 2.03 2.42
CA GLU A 52 2.45 1.79 3.87
C GLU A 52 3.39 0.64 4.24
N PHE A 53 3.33 -0.50 3.55
CA PHE A 53 4.26 -1.61 3.82
C PHE A 53 5.72 -1.22 3.61
N ALA A 54 6.00 -0.43 2.57
CA ALA A 54 7.33 0.06 2.30
C ALA A 54 7.83 1.06 3.35
N LYS A 55 6.96 1.93 3.88
CA LYS A 55 7.28 2.77 5.06
C LYS A 55 7.55 1.92 6.30
N PHE A 56 6.75 0.87 6.56
CA PHE A 56 6.96 -0.04 7.70
C PHE A 56 8.30 -0.79 7.64
N LEU A 57 8.78 -1.08 6.45
CA LEU A 57 10.10 -1.69 6.23
C LEU A 57 11.25 -0.66 6.18
N CYS A 58 11.00 0.60 6.57
CA CYS A 58 11.96 1.71 6.47
C CYS A 58 12.60 1.85 5.08
N CYS A 59 11.87 1.51 4.01
CA CYS A 59 12.31 1.75 2.64
C CYS A 59 12.04 3.20 2.25
N TYR A 60 12.82 3.72 1.30
CA TYR A 60 12.55 5.01 0.68
C TYR A 60 11.51 4.84 -0.43
N VAL A 61 10.32 5.44 -0.25
CA VAL A 61 9.18 5.24 -1.17
C VAL A 61 8.99 6.44 -2.08
N VAL A 62 8.89 6.19 -3.39
CA VAL A 62 8.51 7.19 -4.39
C VAL A 62 7.25 6.74 -5.12
N GLY A 63 6.19 7.52 -5.04
CA GLY A 63 4.92 7.24 -5.72
C GLY A 63 4.72 8.08 -6.98
N SER A 64 3.89 7.60 -7.91
CA SER A 64 3.30 8.42 -8.98
C SER A 64 1.78 8.47 -8.87
N ALA A 65 1.17 9.60 -9.19
CA ALA A 65 -0.29 9.76 -9.22
C ALA A 65 -0.71 10.50 -10.49
N GLY A 66 -1.88 10.15 -11.04
CA GLY A 66 -2.34 10.69 -12.32
C GLY A 66 -2.87 12.13 -12.29
N SER A 67 -3.06 12.72 -11.11
CA SER A 67 -3.60 14.08 -10.94
C SER A 67 -3.12 14.67 -9.61
N LYS A 68 -3.14 16.00 -9.49
CA LYS A 68 -2.65 16.70 -8.29
C LYS A 68 -3.51 16.42 -7.07
N GLU A 69 -4.82 16.24 -7.27
CA GLU A 69 -5.78 15.93 -6.21
C GLU A 69 -5.48 14.55 -5.61
N LYS A 70 -5.19 13.57 -6.47
CA LYS A 70 -4.77 12.22 -6.08
C LYS A 70 -3.41 12.21 -5.36
N TRP A 71 -2.52 13.11 -5.75
CA TRP A 71 -1.23 13.29 -5.09
C TRP A 71 -1.38 13.80 -3.66
N CYS A 72 -2.25 14.80 -3.42
CA CYS A 72 -2.50 15.31 -2.07
C CYS A 72 -3.04 14.21 -1.14
N SER A 73 -3.95 13.37 -1.63
CA SER A 73 -4.47 12.23 -0.87
C SER A 73 -3.40 11.22 -0.44
N CYS A 74 -2.30 11.07 -1.18
CA CYS A 74 -1.21 10.16 -0.82
C CYS A 74 -0.23 10.75 0.21
N LYS A 75 -0.34 12.05 0.50
CA LYS A 75 0.57 12.79 1.39
C LYS A 75 0.03 12.93 2.82
N GLU A 76 -1.27 12.68 2.99
CA GLU A 76 -1.99 12.82 4.27
C GLU A 76 -2.04 11.51 5.08
N GLU A 77 -1.51 10.41 4.53
CA GLU A 77 -1.26 9.11 5.17
C GLU A 77 0.25 8.88 5.32
#